data_AF-A0A2W5YTF0-F1
#
_entry.id   AF-A0A2W5YTF0-F1
#
_cell.length_a   1.000
_cell.length_b   1.000
_cell.length_c   1.000
_cell.angle_alpha   90.00
_cell.angle_beta   90.00
_cell.angle_gamma   90.00
#
_symmetry.space_group_name_H-M   'P 1'
#
loop_
_entity.id
_entity.type
_entity.pdbx_description
1 polymer ?
#
loop_
_entity_poly.entity_id
_entity_poly.type
_entity_poly.pdbx_seq_one_letter_code
_entity_poly.pdbx_strand_id
1 'polypeptide(L)'
;MGNPIICFGQQPCGFFPKRFLYAKIVTARRLQREIGGEIIFFFHDSDHDPRETATLLRERHTGREETLNFQFANKVQKQFSPLYAKRISPDWQAKMARQLPNFVEPELVAHFQAIEASNAAEFCHDMYTRMGLLEGIRIARSSDPEFRKRAASIGDYFVDVTWEGELVRARCRDGKLVLHKGGDRFVELPAQEYDATQVSPTRDTRLRWMQSVIRCTHYVAGAGERAYLDEADAPGVTFVQRDEISDPNHAYIGS
;
A
#
# COMPACT_ATOMS: atom_id res chain seq x y z
N MET A 1 -17.76 2.38 -26.83
CA MET A 1 -16.68 1.83 -25.96
C MET A 1 -16.66 2.67 -24.70
N GLY A 2 -16.58 2.05 -23.52
CA GLY A 2 -16.56 2.79 -22.25
C GLY A 2 -15.32 3.68 -22.12
N ASN A 3 -15.39 4.70 -21.26
CA ASN A 3 -14.25 5.56 -20.96
C ASN A 3 -13.11 4.71 -20.35
N PRO A 4 -11.84 4.84 -20.79
CA PRO A 4 -10.75 4.04 -20.23
C PRO A 4 -10.61 4.20 -18.71
N ILE A 5 -10.26 3.11 -18.05
CA ILE A 5 -9.93 3.10 -16.63
C ILE A 5 -8.48 2.61 -16.52
N ILE A 6 -7.60 3.52 -16.09
CA ILE A 6 -6.17 3.27 -15.93
C ILE A 6 -5.93 3.00 -14.45
N CYS A 7 -5.52 1.78 -14.10
CA CYS A 7 -5.32 1.39 -12.72
C CYS A 7 -3.85 1.05 -12.44
N PHE A 8 -3.41 1.31 -11.22
CA PHE A 8 -2.21 0.70 -10.65
C PHE A 8 -2.44 0.36 -9.19
N GLY A 9 -1.83 -0.73 -8.71
CA GLY A 9 -1.90 -1.14 -7.31
C GLY A 9 -0.59 -0.93 -6.58
N GLN A 10 -0.66 -0.51 -5.32
CA GLN A 10 0.49 -0.45 -4.42
C GLN A 10 0.05 -0.37 -2.95
N GLN A 11 0.79 -1.04 -2.07
CA GLN A 11 0.69 -0.84 -0.62
C GLN A 11 1.23 0.55 -0.23
N PRO A 12 0.89 1.08 0.96
CA PRO A 12 1.69 2.14 1.57
C PRO A 12 3.17 1.75 1.55
N CYS A 13 4.02 2.54 0.88
CA CYS A 13 5.40 2.15 0.58
C CYS A 13 6.41 3.26 0.89
N GLY A 14 6.61 3.50 2.19
CA GLY A 14 7.43 4.58 2.74
C GLY A 14 6.55 5.79 3.10
N PHE A 15 6.87 6.49 4.18
CA PHE A 15 6.16 7.74 4.49
C PHE A 15 6.41 8.79 3.41
N PHE A 16 7.62 8.85 2.84
CA PHE A 16 7.82 9.33 1.47
C PHE A 16 7.71 8.15 0.51
N PRO A 17 6.93 8.24 -0.59
CA PRO A 17 6.65 7.08 -1.43
C PRO A 17 7.92 6.61 -2.12
N LYS A 18 8.11 5.29 -2.25
CA LYS A 18 9.20 4.73 -3.07
C LYS A 18 9.11 5.22 -4.51
N ARG A 19 10.26 5.46 -5.15
CA ARG A 19 10.38 5.98 -6.52
C ARG A 19 9.64 5.12 -7.55
N PHE A 20 9.52 3.81 -7.36
CA PHE A 20 8.71 2.98 -8.25
C PHE A 20 7.21 3.33 -8.23
N LEU A 21 6.67 3.84 -7.11
CA LEU A 21 5.26 4.27 -7.03
C LEU A 21 5.09 5.58 -7.79
N TYR A 22 6.03 6.51 -7.64
CA TYR A 22 6.07 7.72 -8.46
C TYR A 22 6.12 7.39 -9.95
N ALA A 23 6.95 6.43 -10.37
CA ALA A 23 6.99 5.97 -11.75
C ALA A 23 5.63 5.42 -12.24
N LYS A 24 4.92 4.62 -11.43
CA LYS A 24 3.55 4.16 -11.75
C LYS A 24 2.59 5.35 -11.96
N ILE A 25 2.66 6.37 -11.11
CA ILE A 25 1.84 7.59 -11.19
C ILE A 25 2.13 8.36 -12.49
N VAL A 26 3.40 8.59 -12.82
CA VAL A 26 3.81 9.30 -14.03
C VAL A 26 3.39 8.53 -15.29
N THR A 27 3.58 7.21 -15.31
CA THR A 27 3.12 6.37 -16.43
C THR A 27 1.61 6.42 -16.59
N ALA A 28 0.84 6.34 -15.50
CA ALA A 28 -0.62 6.43 -15.58
C ALA A 28 -1.08 7.80 -16.10
N ARG A 29 -0.45 8.90 -15.66
CA ARG A 29 -0.73 10.25 -16.17
C ARG A 29 -0.35 10.42 -17.63
N ARG A 30 0.77 9.85 -18.06
CA ARG A 30 1.17 9.82 -19.47
C ARG A 30 0.14 9.09 -20.31
N LEU A 31 -0.24 7.89 -19.90
CA LEU A 31 -1.25 7.09 -20.58
C LEU A 31 -2.61 7.82 -20.62
N GLN A 32 -3.04 8.46 -19.53
CA GLN A 32 -4.27 9.25 -19.52
C GLN A 32 -4.26 10.40 -20.54
N ARG A 33 -3.12 11.05 -20.77
CA ARG A 33 -3.00 12.07 -21.83
C ARG A 33 -3.10 11.47 -23.24
N GLU A 34 -2.68 10.23 -23.41
CA GLU A 34 -2.69 9.53 -24.70
C GLU A 34 -4.10 8.99 -25.04
N ILE A 35 -4.81 8.42 -24.06
CA ILE A 35 -6.07 7.69 -24.30
C ILE A 35 -7.30 8.27 -23.59
N GLY A 36 -7.14 9.32 -22.78
CA GLY A 36 -8.18 9.84 -21.90
C GLY A 36 -8.45 8.92 -20.71
N GLY A 37 -9.64 9.04 -20.11
CA GLY A 37 -10.09 8.16 -19.03
C GLY A 37 -9.82 8.67 -17.61
N GLU A 38 -10.15 7.82 -16.64
CA GLU A 38 -9.86 8.04 -15.22
C GLU A 38 -8.64 7.25 -14.75
N ILE A 39 -7.87 7.81 -13.82
CA ILE A 39 -6.80 7.09 -13.12
C ILE A 39 -7.32 6.63 -11.76
N ILE A 40 -7.12 5.35 -11.46
CA ILE A 40 -7.41 4.76 -10.17
C ILE A 40 -6.13 4.22 -9.54
N PHE A 41 -5.86 4.66 -8.32
CA PHE A 41 -4.86 4.04 -7.47
C PHE A 41 -5.55 3.04 -6.54
N PHE A 42 -5.30 1.75 -6.77
CA PHE A 42 -5.67 0.71 -5.81
C PHE A 42 -4.67 0.71 -4.63
N PHE A 43 -5.05 1.43 -3.57
CA PHE A 43 -4.27 1.58 -2.35
C PHE A 43 -4.45 0.34 -1.47
N HIS A 44 -3.44 -0.54 -1.47
CA HIS A 44 -3.49 -1.83 -0.78
C HIS A 44 -3.09 -1.72 0.70
N ASP A 45 -3.83 -0.91 1.45
CA ASP A 45 -3.67 -0.65 2.88
C ASP A 45 -4.12 -1.79 3.81
N SER A 46 -4.77 -2.83 3.27
CA SER A 46 -5.05 -4.07 3.99
C SER A 46 -3.82 -4.93 4.15
N ASP A 47 -2.75 -4.73 3.39
CA ASP A 47 -1.53 -5.49 3.67
C ASP A 47 -0.99 -5.18 5.08
N HIS A 48 -0.27 -6.12 5.69
CA HIS A 48 0.20 -5.99 7.07
C HIS A 48 1.73 -5.91 7.18
N ASP A 49 2.49 -6.02 6.09
CA ASP A 49 3.95 -6.05 6.13
C ASP A 49 4.53 -4.65 6.46
N PRO A 50 5.10 -4.46 7.66
CA PRO A 50 5.68 -3.17 8.04
C PRO A 50 6.97 -2.83 7.29
N ARG A 51 7.57 -3.78 6.56
CA ARG A 51 8.79 -3.52 5.77
C ARG A 51 8.48 -2.70 4.54
N GLU A 52 7.24 -2.74 4.05
CA GLU A 52 6.85 -1.93 2.90
C GLU A 52 6.90 -0.45 3.21
N THR A 53 6.57 -0.05 4.43
CA THR A 53 6.63 1.35 4.89
C THR A 53 8.03 1.86 5.22
N ALA A 54 9.07 1.06 4.98
CA ALA A 54 10.44 1.51 5.13
C ALA A 54 10.79 2.57 4.06
N THR A 55 11.29 3.71 4.53
CA THR A 55 11.67 4.88 3.73
C THR A 55 13.20 4.94 3.65
N LEU A 56 13.76 4.59 2.49
CA LEU A 56 15.20 4.68 2.23
C LEU A 56 15.55 6.08 1.72
N LEU A 57 16.37 6.81 2.48
CA LEU A 57 16.81 8.17 2.17
C LEU A 57 18.33 8.24 2.11
N ARG A 58 18.84 9.25 1.40
CA ARG A 58 20.27 9.58 1.35
C ARG A 58 20.52 10.85 2.15
N GLU A 59 21.42 10.79 3.12
CA GLU A 59 21.84 11.96 3.90
C GLU A 59 22.54 12.97 2.98
N ARG A 60 22.14 14.24 3.06
CA ARG A 60 22.58 15.31 2.14
C ARG A 60 24.07 15.63 2.26
N HIS A 61 24.64 15.51 3.47
CA HIS A 61 26.03 15.90 3.74
C HIS A 61 27.03 14.77 3.48
N THR A 62 26.67 13.53 3.81
CA THR A 62 27.60 12.39 3.75
C THR A 62 27.34 11.48 2.56
N GLY A 63 26.17 11.56 1.94
CA GLY A 63 25.73 10.63 0.91
C GLY A 63 25.36 9.23 1.44
N ARG A 64 25.43 9.01 2.77
CA ARG A 64 25.09 7.73 3.39
C ARG A 64 23.61 7.44 3.25
N GLU A 65 23.29 6.17 2.99
CA GLU A 65 21.91 5.71 2.93
C GLU A 65 21.41 5.28 4.30
N GLU A 66 20.21 5.70 4.65
CA GLU A 66 19.53 5.32 5.89
C GLU A 66 18.11 4.87 5.63
N THR A 67 17.71 3.79 6.30
CA THR A 67 16.34 3.29 6.24
C THR A 67 15.60 3.72 7.50
N LEU A 68 14.62 4.59 7.32
CA LEU A 68 13.75 5.10 8.37
C LEU A 68 12.39 4.40 8.28
N ASN A 69 11.74 4.13 9.41
CA ASN A 69 10.41 3.52 9.40
C ASN A 69 9.59 4.01 10.61
N PHE A 70 8.29 3.73 10.60
CA PHE A 70 7.40 3.95 11.71
C PHE A 70 7.83 3.16 12.93
N GLN A 71 7.74 3.79 14.10
CA GLN A 71 7.67 3.06 15.37
C GLN A 71 6.21 2.77 15.66
N PHE A 72 5.84 1.50 15.72
CA PHE A 72 4.45 1.08 15.97
C PHE A 72 4.15 0.99 17.47
N ALA A 73 2.87 1.14 17.81
CA ALA A 73 2.41 1.18 19.19
C ALA A 73 2.74 -0.09 20.01
N ASN A 74 2.74 -1.27 19.38
CA ASN A 74 3.18 -2.51 20.02
C ASN A 74 3.60 -3.59 19.01
N LYS A 75 4.09 -4.71 19.55
CA LYS A 75 4.61 -5.84 18.76
C LYS A 75 3.53 -6.58 17.97
N VAL A 76 2.34 -6.77 18.56
CA VAL A 76 1.21 -7.45 17.89
C VAL A 76 0.86 -6.66 16.63
N GLN A 77 0.68 -5.35 16.76
CA GLN A 77 0.37 -4.51 15.61
C GLN A 77 1.48 -4.49 14.57
N LYS A 78 2.73 -4.34 15.01
CA LYS A 78 3.89 -4.39 14.10
C LYS A 78 3.87 -5.66 13.24
N GLN A 79 3.55 -6.80 13.83
CA GLN A 79 3.60 -8.10 13.15
C GLN A 79 2.36 -8.42 12.32
N PHE A 80 1.17 -8.10 12.83
CA PHE A 80 -0.06 -8.73 12.32
C PHE A 80 -1.15 -7.75 11.89
N SER A 81 -1.15 -6.51 12.39
CA SER A 81 -2.19 -5.56 12.01
C SER A 81 -2.03 -5.10 10.56
N PRO A 82 -3.14 -4.98 9.81
CA PRO A 82 -3.13 -4.36 8.49
C PRO A 82 -2.70 -2.89 8.61
N LEU A 83 -2.09 -2.33 7.58
CA LEU A 83 -1.48 -1.00 7.60
C LEU A 83 -2.48 0.12 7.94
N TYR A 84 -3.75 -0.02 7.53
CA TYR A 84 -4.83 0.92 7.89
C TYR A 84 -5.18 0.95 9.38
N ALA A 85 -4.86 -0.11 10.13
CA ALA A 85 -5.10 -0.20 11.57
C ALA A 85 -3.80 -0.14 12.40
N LYS A 86 -2.64 -0.19 11.75
CA LYS A 86 -1.32 -0.26 12.39
C LYS A 86 -0.93 1.12 12.95
N ARG A 87 -1.17 1.32 14.24
CA ARG A 87 -0.98 2.59 14.96
C ARG A 87 0.49 2.96 15.11
N ILE A 88 0.76 4.25 14.94
CA ILE A 88 2.07 4.88 15.11
C ILE A 88 2.23 5.30 16.57
N SER A 89 3.44 5.17 17.11
CA SER A 89 3.80 5.65 18.45
C SER A 89 3.66 7.18 18.52
N PRO A 90 3.02 7.77 19.54
CA PRO A 90 2.74 9.21 19.60
C PRO A 90 3.97 10.12 19.41
N ASP A 91 5.11 9.79 20.01
CA ASP A 91 6.33 10.61 19.92
C ASP A 91 7.14 10.41 18.63
N TRP A 92 6.76 9.44 17.79
CA TRP A 92 7.58 9.05 16.64
C TRP A 92 7.74 10.19 15.64
N GLN A 93 6.64 10.85 15.28
CA GLN A 93 6.64 11.91 14.27
C GLN A 93 7.52 13.09 14.71
N ALA A 94 7.37 13.55 15.96
CA ALA A 94 8.19 14.62 16.50
C ALA A 94 9.69 14.26 16.55
N LYS A 95 10.03 13.01 16.89
CA LYS A 95 11.42 12.51 16.86
C LYS A 95 11.97 12.43 15.44
N MET A 96 11.16 11.97 14.49
CA MET A 96 11.55 11.84 13.09
C MET A 96 11.73 13.21 12.42
N ALA A 97 10.81 14.13 12.66
CA ALA A 97 10.84 15.48 12.11
C ALA A 97 12.13 16.26 12.46
N ARG A 98 12.72 16.00 13.64
CA ARG A 98 14.01 16.59 14.03
C ARG A 98 15.21 16.08 13.22
N GLN A 99 15.10 14.89 12.63
CA GLN A 99 16.16 14.26 11.84
C GLN A 99 16.02 14.52 10.34
N LEU A 100 14.78 14.75 9.87
CA LEU A 100 14.48 14.94 8.45
C LEU A 100 15.27 16.05 7.73
N PRO A 101 15.66 17.19 8.35
CA PRO A 101 16.47 18.20 7.68
C PRO A 101 17.81 17.68 7.12
N ASN A 102 18.34 16.58 7.66
CA ASN A 102 19.55 15.93 7.15
C ASN A 102 19.33 15.21 5.81
N PHE A 103 18.07 14.95 5.43
CA PHE A 103 17.70 14.10 4.28
C PHE A 103 16.92 14.85 3.20
N VAL A 104 16.05 15.79 3.58
CA VAL A 104 15.10 16.43 2.67
C VAL A 104 15.07 17.95 2.82
N GLU A 105 14.50 18.62 1.83
CA GLU A 105 14.32 20.08 1.87
C GLU A 105 13.26 20.52 2.88
N PRO A 106 13.31 21.78 3.37
CA PRO A 106 12.40 22.29 4.40
C PRO A 106 10.91 22.12 4.08
N GLU A 107 10.51 22.19 2.82
CA GLU A 107 9.13 22.00 2.37
C GLU A 107 8.59 20.61 2.72
N LEU A 108 9.37 19.56 2.46
CA LEU A 108 8.99 18.18 2.81
C LEU A 108 8.96 17.95 4.32
N VAL A 109 9.81 18.64 5.09
CA VAL A 109 9.74 18.63 6.55
C VAL A 109 8.43 19.25 7.03
N ALA A 110 8.03 20.39 6.45
CA ALA A 110 6.78 21.07 6.80
C ALA A 110 5.55 20.20 6.46
N HIS A 111 5.54 19.56 5.29
CA HIS A 111 4.49 18.60 4.93
C HIS A 111 4.41 17.45 5.93
N PHE A 112 5.56 16.85 6.29
CA PHE A 112 5.62 15.75 7.24
C PHE A 112 5.12 16.15 8.63
N GLN A 113 5.46 17.35 9.11
CA GLN A 113 5.01 17.88 10.41
C GLN A 113 3.52 18.16 10.45
N ALA A 114 2.91 18.51 9.32
CA ALA A 114 1.50 18.85 9.23
C ALA A 114 0.54 17.63 9.13
N ILE A 115 1.07 16.41 9.16
CA ILE A 115 0.26 15.18 9.14
C ILE A 115 -0.28 14.90 10.55
N GLU A 116 -1.58 14.63 10.66
CA GLU A 116 -2.25 14.31 11.94
C GLU A 116 -2.61 12.83 12.06
N ALA A 117 -2.35 12.04 11.01
CA ALA A 117 -2.66 10.62 10.95
C ALA A 117 -1.95 9.81 12.05
N SER A 118 -2.73 8.94 12.71
CA SER A 118 -2.26 8.09 13.80
C SER A 118 -1.94 6.65 13.39
N ASN A 119 -2.16 6.28 12.13
CA ASN A 119 -1.81 4.98 11.57
C ASN A 119 -0.98 5.11 10.29
N ALA A 120 -0.27 4.05 9.93
CA ALA A 120 0.70 4.05 8.85
C ALA A 120 0.09 4.34 7.47
N ALA A 121 -1.08 3.77 7.15
CA ALA A 121 -1.69 3.96 5.83
C ALA A 121 -2.17 5.40 5.62
N GLU A 122 -2.86 5.98 6.61
CA GLU A 122 -3.29 7.39 6.54
C GLU A 122 -2.09 8.33 6.51
N PHE A 123 -1.03 8.05 7.28
CA PHE A 123 0.17 8.88 7.27
C PHE A 123 0.81 8.92 5.88
N CYS A 124 0.96 7.76 5.24
CA CYS A 124 1.45 7.66 3.86
C CYS A 124 0.51 8.40 2.89
N HIS A 125 -0.80 8.15 2.97
CA HIS A 125 -1.79 8.79 2.11
C HIS A 125 -1.73 10.33 2.19
N ASP A 126 -1.71 10.87 3.41
CA ASP A 126 -1.66 12.30 3.66
C ASP A 126 -0.35 12.91 3.18
N MET A 127 0.78 12.22 3.39
CA MET A 127 2.07 12.66 2.87
C MET A 127 2.04 12.72 1.33
N TYR A 128 1.54 11.69 0.66
CA TYR A 128 1.50 11.64 -0.80
C TYR A 128 0.57 12.72 -1.38
N THR A 129 -0.53 13.00 -0.67
CA THR A 129 -1.46 14.09 -0.99
C THR A 129 -0.78 15.45 -0.87
N ARG A 130 -0.09 15.71 0.26
CA ARG A 130 0.64 16.98 0.49
C ARG A 130 1.76 17.20 -0.54
N MET A 131 2.36 16.13 -1.05
CA MET A 131 3.35 16.17 -2.14
C MET A 131 2.73 16.39 -3.53
N GLY A 132 1.41 16.54 -3.67
CA GLY A 132 0.72 16.74 -4.96
C GLY A 132 0.66 15.48 -5.85
N LEU A 133 1.02 14.30 -5.32
CA LEU A 133 1.14 13.10 -6.12
C LEU A 133 -0.20 12.47 -6.49
N LEU A 134 -1.23 12.71 -5.67
CA LEU A 134 -2.55 12.08 -5.81
C LEU A 134 -3.59 12.97 -6.51
N GLU A 135 -3.19 14.17 -6.97
CA GLU A 135 -4.07 15.07 -7.70
C GLU A 135 -4.61 14.41 -8.98
N GLY A 136 -5.94 14.47 -9.15
CA GLY A 136 -6.65 13.88 -10.28
C GLY A 136 -6.73 12.35 -10.27
N ILE A 137 -6.33 11.69 -9.18
CA ILE A 137 -6.34 10.22 -9.05
C ILE A 137 -7.43 9.80 -8.07
N ARG A 138 -8.31 8.90 -8.51
CA ARG A 138 -9.30 8.28 -7.62
C ARG A 138 -8.63 7.18 -6.79
N ILE A 139 -8.82 7.22 -5.48
CA ILE A 139 -8.28 6.19 -4.58
C ILE A 139 -9.33 5.11 -4.35
N ALA A 140 -8.97 3.85 -4.61
CA ALA A 140 -9.75 2.68 -4.23
C ALA A 140 -8.99 1.90 -3.16
N ARG A 141 -9.56 1.81 -1.96
CA ARG A 141 -8.87 1.21 -0.81
C ARG A 141 -9.23 -0.26 -0.66
N SER A 142 -8.22 -1.09 -0.41
CA SER A 142 -8.47 -2.50 -0.09
C SER A 142 -9.13 -2.70 1.27
N SER A 143 -9.00 -1.72 2.18
CA SER A 143 -9.62 -1.70 3.51
C SER A 143 -11.09 -1.27 3.53
N ASP A 144 -11.58 -0.65 2.46
CA ASP A 144 -12.95 -0.12 2.39
C ASP A 144 -13.97 -1.28 2.48
N PRO A 145 -14.80 -1.33 3.53
CA PRO A 145 -15.83 -2.36 3.69
C PRO A 145 -16.75 -2.50 2.49
N GLU A 146 -17.11 -1.39 1.82
CA GLU A 146 -17.98 -1.41 0.65
C GLU A 146 -17.27 -1.90 -0.60
N PHE A 147 -15.97 -1.64 -0.74
CA PHE A 147 -15.15 -2.27 -1.77
C PHE A 147 -15.14 -3.79 -1.57
N ARG A 148 -14.88 -4.24 -0.33
CA ARG A 148 -14.77 -5.66 0.01
C ARG A 148 -16.08 -6.42 -0.20
N LYS A 149 -17.24 -5.85 0.17
CA LYS A 149 -18.56 -6.43 -0.09
C LYS A 149 -18.86 -6.65 -1.58
N ARG A 150 -18.43 -5.72 -2.44
CA ARG A 150 -18.65 -5.81 -3.89
C ARG A 150 -17.67 -6.74 -4.60
N ALA A 151 -16.53 -7.03 -3.97
CA ALA A 151 -15.50 -7.86 -4.57
C ALA A 151 -15.95 -9.33 -4.64
N ALA A 152 -15.49 -10.01 -5.68
CA ALA A 152 -15.77 -11.43 -5.86
C ALA A 152 -15.18 -12.27 -4.71
N SER A 153 -15.87 -13.35 -4.36
CA SER A 153 -15.35 -14.36 -3.44
C SER A 153 -14.08 -15.00 -3.99
N ILE A 154 -13.12 -15.27 -3.10
CA ILE A 154 -11.81 -15.82 -3.41
C ILE A 154 -11.50 -16.98 -2.46
N GLY A 155 -10.76 -17.99 -2.94
CA GLY A 155 -10.46 -19.21 -2.18
C GLY A 155 -9.29 -19.09 -1.20
N ASP A 156 -8.42 -18.09 -1.38
CA ASP A 156 -7.28 -17.81 -0.51
C ASP A 156 -7.29 -16.32 -0.13
N TYR A 157 -7.46 -16.06 1.16
CA TYR A 157 -7.73 -14.71 1.68
C TYR A 157 -7.28 -14.53 3.12
N PHE A 158 -7.28 -13.28 3.54
CA PHE A 158 -7.15 -12.87 4.92
C PHE A 158 -8.46 -12.30 5.46
N VAL A 159 -8.60 -12.31 6.77
CA VAL A 159 -9.72 -11.78 7.53
C VAL A 159 -9.19 -10.88 8.63
N ASP A 160 -9.75 -9.70 8.76
CA ASP A 160 -9.48 -8.80 9.87
C ASP A 160 -10.29 -9.24 11.10
N VAL A 161 -9.60 -9.65 12.17
CA VAL A 161 -10.19 -10.19 13.41
C VAL A 161 -9.48 -9.63 14.65
N THR A 162 -10.05 -9.81 15.85
CA THR A 162 -9.42 -9.34 17.08
C THR A 162 -8.54 -10.42 17.70
N TRP A 163 -7.35 -10.06 18.14
CA TRP A 163 -6.45 -10.92 18.90
C TRP A 163 -5.56 -10.10 19.85
N GLU A 164 -5.47 -10.52 21.11
CA GLU A 164 -4.74 -9.80 22.17
C GLU A 164 -5.12 -8.30 22.28
N GLY A 165 -6.39 -7.97 22.06
CA GLY A 165 -6.91 -6.60 22.10
C GLY A 165 -6.58 -5.73 20.87
N GLU A 166 -5.98 -6.32 19.83
CA GLU A 166 -5.63 -5.62 18.60
C GLU A 166 -6.38 -6.19 17.39
N LEU A 167 -6.61 -5.36 16.37
CA LEU A 167 -7.08 -5.81 15.07
C LEU A 167 -5.91 -6.44 14.30
N VAL A 168 -6.03 -7.70 13.89
CA VAL A 168 -5.01 -8.46 13.16
C VAL A 168 -5.56 -9.00 11.86
N ARG A 169 -4.68 -9.14 10.86
CA ARG A 169 -5.01 -9.72 9.55
C ARG A 169 -4.60 -11.19 9.52
N ALA A 170 -5.54 -12.08 9.80
CA ALA A 170 -5.31 -13.53 9.85
C ALA A 170 -5.60 -14.18 8.50
N ARG A 171 -4.75 -15.11 8.05
CA ARG A 171 -5.03 -15.87 6.82
C ARG A 171 -6.06 -16.95 7.14
N CYS A 172 -7.06 -17.11 6.30
CA CYS A 172 -7.97 -18.25 6.39
C CYS A 172 -7.35 -19.45 5.67
N ARG A 173 -7.18 -20.58 6.37
CA ARG A 173 -6.66 -21.84 5.83
C ARG A 173 -7.43 -23.00 6.45
N ASP A 174 -8.03 -23.85 5.63
CA ASP A 174 -8.79 -25.03 6.09
C ASP A 174 -9.84 -24.70 7.16
N GLY A 175 -10.53 -23.56 7.01
CA GLY A 175 -11.52 -23.06 7.96
C GLY A 175 -10.95 -22.46 9.26
N LYS A 176 -9.62 -22.38 9.38
CA LYS A 176 -8.92 -21.82 10.54
C LYS A 176 -8.32 -20.46 10.22
N LEU A 177 -8.29 -19.60 11.23
CA LEU A 177 -7.62 -18.30 11.16
C LEU A 177 -6.21 -18.42 11.73
N VAL A 178 -5.20 -18.09 10.93
CA VAL A 178 -3.79 -18.22 11.33
C VAL A 178 -2.99 -16.93 11.13
N LEU A 179 -2.14 -16.60 12.10
CA LEU A 179 -1.12 -15.56 12.01
C LEU A 179 0.25 -16.17 11.72
N HIS A 180 0.98 -15.62 10.75
CA HIS A 180 2.31 -16.08 10.38
C HIS A 180 3.40 -15.34 11.16
N LYS A 181 4.18 -16.06 11.96
CA LYS A 181 5.28 -15.50 12.77
C LYS A 181 6.64 -15.47 12.06
N GLY A 182 6.69 -15.87 10.78
CA GLY A 182 7.92 -16.08 10.02
C GLY A 182 8.41 -17.53 10.08
N GLY A 183 9.09 -17.98 9.03
CA GLY A 183 9.46 -19.39 8.85
C GLY A 183 8.23 -20.31 8.87
N ASP A 184 8.34 -21.47 9.50
CA ASP A 184 7.23 -22.43 9.64
C ASP A 184 6.42 -22.23 10.93
N ARG A 185 6.41 -21.02 11.49
CA ARG A 185 5.74 -20.73 12.76
C ARG A 185 4.41 -20.02 12.53
N PHE A 186 3.35 -20.61 13.05
CA PHE A 186 1.99 -20.08 12.96
C PHE A 186 1.35 -20.00 14.35
N VAL A 187 0.40 -19.07 14.50
CA VAL A 187 -0.53 -19.02 15.64
C VAL A 187 -1.92 -19.25 15.09
N GLU A 188 -2.56 -20.32 15.53
CA GLU A 188 -3.99 -20.53 15.29
C GLU A 188 -4.79 -19.64 16.24
N LEU A 189 -5.74 -18.90 15.71
CA LEU A 189 -6.62 -18.03 16.48
C LEU A 189 -7.92 -18.78 16.83
N PRO A 190 -8.59 -18.40 17.93
CA PRO A 190 -9.95 -18.86 18.18
C PRO A 190 -10.87 -18.56 17.00
N ALA A 191 -11.84 -19.44 16.76
CA ALA A 191 -12.87 -19.21 15.77
C ALA A 191 -13.62 -17.90 16.08
N GLN A 192 -13.82 -17.10 15.05
CA GLN A 192 -14.52 -15.82 15.11
C GLN A 192 -15.44 -15.73 13.90
N GLU A 193 -16.63 -15.21 14.09
CA GLU A 193 -17.52 -14.88 12.98
C GLU A 193 -16.98 -13.66 12.24
N TYR A 194 -17.11 -13.67 10.92
CA TYR A 194 -16.74 -12.56 10.06
C TYR A 194 -17.60 -12.58 8.79
N ASP A 195 -17.67 -11.44 8.12
CA ASP A 195 -18.33 -11.34 6.82
C ASP A 195 -17.39 -10.77 5.73
N ALA A 196 -17.95 -10.53 4.55
CA ALA A 196 -17.19 -10.02 3.41
C ALA A 196 -16.49 -8.68 3.67
N THR A 197 -16.95 -7.86 4.63
CA THR A 197 -16.34 -6.57 4.99
C THR A 197 -14.98 -6.70 5.64
N GLN A 198 -14.63 -7.89 6.14
CA GLN A 198 -13.37 -8.17 6.80
C GLN A 198 -12.38 -8.89 5.88
N VAL A 199 -12.82 -9.30 4.69
CA VAL A 199 -12.03 -10.13 3.77
C VAL A 199 -11.13 -9.27 2.89
N SER A 200 -9.86 -9.64 2.80
CA SER A 200 -8.88 -9.04 1.88
C SER A 200 -8.03 -10.11 1.18
N PRO A 201 -7.52 -9.86 -0.04
CA PRO A 201 -6.91 -10.90 -0.85
C PRO A 201 -5.49 -11.24 -0.41
N THR A 202 -5.03 -12.45 -0.74
CA THR A 202 -3.59 -12.74 -0.78
C THR A 202 -2.96 -12.16 -2.03
N ARG A 203 -1.63 -12.20 -2.15
CA ARG A 203 -0.93 -11.69 -3.34
C ARG A 203 -1.49 -12.32 -4.62
N ASP A 204 -1.73 -13.63 -4.59
CA ASP A 204 -2.05 -14.41 -5.77
C ASP A 204 -3.53 -14.28 -6.16
N THR A 205 -4.42 -13.91 -5.24
CA THR A 205 -5.85 -13.64 -5.54
C THR A 205 -6.17 -12.15 -5.72
N ARG A 206 -5.20 -11.26 -5.51
CA ARG A 206 -5.39 -9.80 -5.48
C ARG A 206 -5.88 -9.22 -6.79
N LEU A 207 -5.31 -9.64 -7.91
CA LEU A 207 -5.65 -9.08 -9.22
C LEU A 207 -7.12 -9.35 -9.56
N ARG A 208 -7.56 -10.61 -9.51
CA ARG A 208 -8.96 -10.99 -9.72
C ARG A 208 -9.91 -10.30 -8.75
N TRP A 209 -9.56 -10.29 -7.46
CA TRP A 209 -10.37 -9.66 -6.43
C TRP A 209 -10.58 -8.16 -6.71
N MET A 210 -9.49 -7.44 -6.98
CA MET A 210 -9.52 -6.02 -7.33
C MET A 210 -10.28 -5.77 -8.64
N GLN A 211 -10.03 -6.56 -9.70
CA GLN A 211 -10.66 -6.38 -11.01
C GLN A 211 -12.16 -6.64 -11.02
N SER A 212 -12.66 -7.52 -10.14
CA SER A 212 -14.10 -7.74 -10.00
C SER A 212 -14.88 -6.44 -9.67
N VAL A 213 -14.21 -5.49 -9.00
CA VAL A 213 -14.76 -4.18 -8.62
C VAL A 213 -14.30 -3.06 -9.56
N ILE A 214 -12.99 -2.92 -9.75
CA ILE A 214 -12.41 -1.77 -10.48
C ILE A 214 -12.69 -1.87 -11.99
N ARG A 215 -12.60 -3.09 -12.56
CA ARG A 215 -12.80 -3.37 -13.98
C ARG A 215 -11.97 -2.43 -14.87
N CYS A 216 -10.68 -2.30 -14.54
CA CYS A 216 -9.82 -1.39 -15.29
C CYS A 216 -9.63 -1.91 -16.72
N THR A 217 -9.40 -1.02 -17.67
CA THR A 217 -9.05 -1.42 -19.05
C THR A 217 -7.54 -1.45 -19.25
N HIS A 218 -6.79 -0.70 -18.45
CA HIS A 218 -5.34 -0.64 -18.51
C HIS A 218 -4.75 -0.77 -17.10
N TYR A 219 -3.77 -1.64 -16.91
CA TYR A 219 -3.09 -1.82 -15.62
C TYR A 219 -1.61 -1.50 -15.74
N VAL A 220 -1.14 -0.49 -15.00
CA VAL A 220 0.28 -0.11 -14.94
C VAL A 220 1.01 -1.01 -13.93
N ALA A 221 1.77 -1.98 -14.45
CA ALA A 221 2.50 -2.96 -13.68
C ALA A 221 3.92 -2.49 -13.32
N GLY A 222 4.39 -2.86 -12.12
CA GLY A 222 5.80 -2.74 -11.76
C GLY A 222 6.72 -3.68 -12.56
N ALA A 223 8.01 -3.36 -12.65
CA ALA A 223 9.02 -4.15 -13.40
C ALA A 223 9.05 -5.65 -13.02
N GLY A 224 8.93 -5.97 -11.73
CA GLY A 224 8.83 -7.37 -11.26
C GLY A 224 7.40 -7.88 -11.08
N GLU A 225 6.39 -7.00 -11.17
CA GLU A 225 4.98 -7.36 -10.95
C GLU A 225 4.48 -8.25 -12.08
N ARG A 226 4.85 -7.92 -13.31
CA ARG A 226 4.45 -8.68 -14.50
C ARG A 226 4.88 -10.15 -14.48
N ALA A 227 5.96 -10.48 -13.77
CA ALA A 227 6.48 -11.85 -13.73
C ALA A 227 5.59 -12.84 -12.95
N TYR A 228 4.67 -12.34 -12.11
CA TYR A 228 3.80 -13.17 -11.28
C TYR A 228 2.31 -12.87 -11.42
N LEU A 229 1.92 -11.88 -12.22
CA LEU A 229 0.51 -11.64 -12.50
C LEU A 229 -0.02 -12.75 -13.41
N ASP A 230 -1.13 -13.36 -13.02
CA ASP A 230 -1.90 -14.22 -13.92
C ASP A 230 -2.81 -13.34 -14.78
N GLU A 231 -2.51 -13.20 -16.08
CA GLU A 231 -3.34 -12.41 -16.99
C GLU A 231 -4.76 -13.00 -17.14
N ALA A 232 -4.96 -14.29 -16.82
CA ALA A 232 -6.29 -14.91 -16.81
C ALA A 232 -7.21 -14.35 -15.70
N ASP A 233 -6.64 -13.74 -14.66
CA ASP A 233 -7.40 -13.07 -13.59
C ASP A 233 -7.99 -11.71 -14.02
N ALA A 234 -7.55 -11.18 -15.16
CA ALA A 234 -7.95 -9.87 -15.67
C ALA A 234 -8.14 -9.91 -17.20
N PRO A 235 -9.09 -10.71 -17.72
CA PRO A 235 -9.26 -10.88 -19.15
C PRO A 235 -9.62 -9.56 -19.84
N GLY A 236 -8.92 -9.24 -20.92
CA GLY A 236 -9.13 -8.02 -21.71
C GLY A 236 -8.46 -6.76 -21.14
N VAL A 237 -7.68 -6.87 -20.06
CA VAL A 237 -6.88 -5.75 -19.53
C VAL A 237 -5.58 -5.61 -20.31
N THR A 238 -5.29 -4.38 -20.75
CA THR A 238 -3.98 -4.04 -21.34
C THR A 238 -2.98 -3.77 -20.22
N PHE A 239 -1.97 -4.63 -20.08
CA PHE A 239 -0.88 -4.41 -19.13
C PHE A 239 0.17 -3.45 -19.70
N VAL A 240 0.40 -2.36 -18.99
CA VAL A 240 1.37 -1.32 -19.34
C VAL A 240 2.52 -1.38 -18.35
N GLN A 241 3.74 -1.50 -18.87
CA GLN A 241 4.94 -1.48 -18.03
C GLN A 241 5.14 -0.05 -17.48
N ARG A 242 5.34 0.10 -16.17
CA ARG A 242 5.74 1.41 -15.61
C ARG A 242 7.05 1.87 -16.26
N ASP A 243 7.21 3.17 -16.40
CA ASP A 243 8.42 3.79 -16.92
C ASP A 243 9.62 3.43 -16.01
N GLU A 244 10.81 3.37 -16.61
CA GLU A 244 12.05 3.12 -15.88
C GLU A 244 12.37 4.28 -14.94
N ILE A 245 12.98 3.95 -13.80
CA ILE A 245 13.42 4.94 -12.83
C ILE A 245 14.65 4.43 -12.09
N SER A 246 15.63 5.30 -11.90
CA SER A 246 16.79 5.01 -11.04
C SER A 246 16.35 4.84 -9.59
N ASP A 247 17.08 3.98 -8.87
CA ASP A 247 16.92 3.79 -7.43
C ASP A 247 15.46 3.54 -7.00
N PRO A 248 14.76 2.55 -7.60
CA PRO A 248 13.31 2.40 -7.46
C PRO A 248 12.83 2.23 -6.01
N ASN A 249 13.70 1.75 -5.13
CA ASN A 249 13.42 1.51 -3.71
C ASN A 249 13.71 2.73 -2.81
N HIS A 250 14.40 3.76 -3.31
CA HIS A 250 14.61 4.99 -2.57
C HIS A 250 13.32 5.80 -2.51
N ALA A 251 13.20 6.65 -1.50
CA ALA A 251 12.12 7.60 -1.38
C ALA A 251 12.16 8.62 -2.55
N TYR A 252 10.99 8.90 -3.12
CA TYR A 252 10.79 10.05 -3.99
C TYR A 252 10.66 11.30 -3.13
N ILE A 253 11.49 12.31 -3.40
CA ILE A 253 11.58 13.55 -2.61
C ILE A 253 11.50 14.82 -3.47
N GLY A 254 10.93 14.73 -4.68
CA GLY A 254 10.67 15.90 -5.55
C GLY A 254 11.80 16.30 -6.49
N SER A 255 12.77 15.41 -6.77
CA SER A 255 13.84 15.60 -7.75
C SER A 255 13.74 14.71 -8.98
#